data_AF-A0A2W7QCN6-F1
#
_entry.id   AF-A0A2W7QCN6-F1
#
_cell.length_a   1.000
_cell.length_b   1.000
_cell.length_c   1.000
_cell.angle_alpha   90.00
_cell.angle_beta   90.00
_cell.angle_gamma   90.00
#
_symmetry.space_group_name_H-M   'P 1'
#
loop_
_entity.id
_entity.type
_entity.pdbx_description
1 polymer ?
#
loop_
_entity_poly.entity_id
_entity_poly.type
_entity_poly.pdbx_seq_one_letter_code
_entity_poly.pdbx_strand_id
1 'polypeptide(L)'
;MASRIVSAALLALALGTAPVAAAPSAQLTTSVAQRLSNFGIRVDPEELTTAQASALHILLVSERGYVNVRRRAEAILRNPDYRD
;
A
#
# COMPACT_ATOMS: atom_id res chain seq x y z
N MET A 1 59.97 7.08 7.17
CA MET A 1 58.80 6.56 7.92
C MET A 1 57.56 7.28 7.43
N ALA A 2 56.60 6.49 6.94
CA ALA A 2 55.22 6.73 6.52
C ALA A 2 54.67 8.18 6.42
N SER A 3 54.38 8.54 5.16
CA SER A 3 53.36 9.48 4.70
C SER A 3 51.95 9.02 5.09
N ARG A 4 51.05 9.94 5.48
CA ARG A 4 49.60 9.89 5.16
C ARG A 4 49.01 11.29 5.06
N ILE A 5 48.98 11.77 3.82
CA ILE A 5 48.25 12.94 3.32
C ILE A 5 46.74 12.65 3.37
N VAL A 6 46.00 13.67 3.82
CA VAL A 6 44.62 14.08 3.51
C VAL A 6 43.79 13.14 2.63
N SER A 7 42.59 12.78 3.11
CA SER A 7 41.44 12.46 2.26
C SER A 7 40.19 13.06 2.88
N ALA A 8 39.98 14.34 2.57
CA ALA A 8 38.65 14.93 2.52
C ALA A 8 37.90 14.31 1.35
N ALA A 9 36.63 13.92 1.54
CA ALA A 9 35.55 14.13 0.58
C ALA A 9 34.28 13.38 1.00
N LEU A 10 33.25 14.17 1.31
CA LEU A 10 31.92 14.05 0.72
C LEU A 10 31.24 12.67 0.77
N LEU A 11 30.29 12.52 1.70
CA LEU A 11 29.03 11.86 1.35
C LEU A 11 27.86 12.59 2.01
N ALA A 12 27.67 13.85 1.58
CA ALA A 12 26.39 14.53 1.67
C ALA A 12 25.60 14.18 0.41
N LEU A 13 24.69 13.20 0.50
CA LEU A 13 23.59 12.90 -0.43
C LEU A 13 22.74 11.84 0.30
N ALA A 14 21.62 12.18 0.95
CA ALA A 14 20.36 12.33 0.23
C ALA A 14 19.35 13.10 1.10
N LEU A 15 19.35 14.43 0.96
CA LEU A 15 18.12 15.20 1.09
C LEU A 15 17.37 15.03 -0.23
N GLY A 16 16.14 14.54 -0.18
CA GLY A 16 15.23 14.56 -1.33
C GLY A 16 14.99 13.22 -1.99
N THR A 17 14.50 12.23 -1.25
CA THR A 17 13.45 11.39 -1.84
C THR A 17 12.14 11.88 -1.24
N ALA A 18 11.34 12.55 -2.07
CA ALA A 18 9.90 12.59 -1.86
C ALA A 18 9.45 11.18 -1.46
N PRO A 19 8.41 11.00 -0.61
CA PRO A 19 7.93 9.67 -0.32
C PRO A 19 7.69 9.03 -1.68
N VAL A 20 8.48 8.01 -2.02
CA VAL A 20 8.15 7.16 -3.15
C VAL A 20 6.78 6.67 -2.73
N ALA A 21 5.73 7.24 -3.33
CA ALA A 21 4.40 6.72 -3.21
C ALA A 21 4.55 5.31 -3.77
N ALA A 22 4.83 4.37 -2.87
CA ALA A 22 5.03 3.00 -3.21
C ALA A 22 3.68 2.62 -3.79
N ALA A 23 3.62 2.50 -5.12
CA ALA A 23 2.54 1.80 -5.78
C ALA A 23 2.30 0.53 -4.95
N PRO A 24 1.06 0.12 -4.70
CA PRO A 24 0.75 -1.08 -3.95
C PRO A 24 1.66 -2.14 -4.50
N SER A 25 2.43 -2.78 -3.63
CA SER A 25 3.08 -3.98 -4.08
C SER A 25 1.97 -4.87 -4.64
N ALA A 26 2.14 -5.45 -5.83
CA ALA A 26 1.14 -6.35 -6.41
C ALA A 26 0.72 -7.46 -5.41
N GLN A 27 1.59 -7.73 -4.43
CA GLN A 27 1.32 -8.53 -3.25
C GLN A 27 0.17 -8.00 -2.37
N LEU A 28 0.09 -6.69 -2.11
CA LEU A 28 -0.98 -6.07 -1.33
C LEU A 28 -2.34 -6.21 -2.03
N THR A 29 -2.44 -5.84 -3.31
CA THR A 29 -3.70 -5.96 -4.07
C THR A 29 -4.14 -7.42 -4.17
N THR A 30 -3.21 -8.35 -4.42
CA THR A 30 -3.49 -9.79 -4.44
C THR A 30 -3.99 -10.28 -3.08
N SER A 31 -3.30 -9.91 -2.00
CA SER A 31 -3.69 -10.28 -0.63
C SER A 31 -5.08 -9.73 -0.26
N VAL A 32 -5.37 -8.49 -0.62
CA VAL A 32 -6.67 -7.86 -0.39
C VAL A 32 -7.76 -8.56 -1.19
N ALA A 33 -7.57 -8.78 -2.49
CA ALA A 33 -8.51 -9.50 -3.34
C ALA A 33 -8.84 -10.90 -2.80
N GLN A 34 -7.80 -11.66 -2.41
CA GLN A 34 -7.96 -12.98 -1.82
C GLN A 34 -8.70 -12.94 -0.47
N ARG A 35 -8.46 -11.91 0.36
CA ARG A 35 -9.15 -11.80 1.65
C ARG A 35 -10.61 -11.38 1.48
N LEU A 36 -10.92 -10.53 0.50
CA LEU A 36 -12.27 -10.10 0.18
C LEU A 36 -13.17 -11.25 -0.29
N SER A 37 -12.60 -12.30 -0.91
CA SER A 37 -13.39 -13.47 -1.30
C SER A 37 -14.02 -14.18 -0.10
N ASN A 38 -13.39 -14.12 1.08
CA ASN A 38 -13.98 -14.65 2.32
C ASN A 38 -15.25 -13.89 2.76
N PHE A 39 -15.44 -12.68 2.25
CA PHE A 39 -16.61 -11.83 2.48
C PHE A 39 -17.58 -11.83 1.27
N GLY A 40 -17.37 -12.74 0.31
CA GLY A 40 -18.20 -12.86 -0.89
C GLY A 40 -18.01 -11.75 -1.92
N ILE A 41 -16.95 -10.95 -1.80
CA ILE A 41 -16.61 -9.89 -2.76
C ILE A 41 -15.49 -10.42 -3.66
N ARG A 42 -15.72 -10.43 -4.97
CA ARG A 42 -14.71 -10.77 -5.98
C ARG A 42 -14.29 -9.50 -6.70
N VAL A 43 -12.99 -9.24 -6.73
CA VAL A 43 -12.36 -8.13 -7.45
C VAL A 43 -11.03 -8.66 -7.98
N ASP A 44 -10.68 -8.30 -9.19
CA ASP A 44 -9.38 -8.66 -9.74
C ASP A 44 -8.29 -7.74 -9.15
N PRO A 45 -7.13 -8.27 -8.72
CA PRO A 45 -6.09 -7.46 -8.06
C PRO A 45 -5.63 -6.25 -8.87
N GLU A 46 -5.68 -6.35 -10.19
CA GLU A 46 -5.32 -5.31 -11.16
C GLU A 46 -6.36 -4.18 -11.29
N GLU A 47 -7.59 -4.40 -10.83
CA GLU A 47 -8.64 -3.37 -10.78
C GLU A 47 -8.57 -2.51 -9.51
N LEU A 48 -7.79 -2.94 -8.51
CA LEU A 48 -7.62 -2.21 -7.26
C LEU A 48 -6.58 -1.11 -7.41
N THR A 49 -7.01 0.11 -7.16
CA THR A 49 -6.10 1.25 -7.04
C THR A 49 -5.31 1.19 -5.73
N THR A 50 -4.33 2.09 -5.58
CA THR A 50 -3.49 2.13 -4.37
C THR A 50 -4.26 2.51 -3.14
N ALA A 51 -5.09 3.52 -3.27
CA ALA A 51 -5.86 4.04 -2.18
C ALA A 51 -6.91 3.01 -1.75
N GLN A 52 -7.54 2.32 -2.71
CA GLN A 52 -8.48 1.23 -2.42
C GLN A 52 -7.79 0.07 -1.69
N ALA A 53 -6.69 -0.45 -2.22
CA ALA A 53 -5.98 -1.58 -1.62
C ALA A 53 -5.55 -1.28 -0.18
N SER A 54 -5.05 -0.07 0.07
CA SER A 54 -4.61 0.37 1.39
C SER A 54 -5.78 0.50 2.37
N ALA A 55 -6.87 1.16 1.96
CA ALA A 55 -8.05 1.32 2.79
C ALA A 55 -8.71 -0.03 3.13
N LEU A 56 -8.81 -0.91 2.14
CA LEU A 56 -9.34 -2.28 2.31
C LEU A 56 -8.44 -3.10 3.23
N HIS A 57 -7.13 -3.00 3.10
CA HIS A 57 -6.19 -3.67 4.00
C HIS A 57 -6.41 -3.26 5.46
N ILE A 58 -6.50 -1.95 5.73
CA ILE A 58 -6.78 -1.43 7.07
C ILE A 58 -8.11 -1.96 7.58
N LEU A 59 -9.18 -1.88 6.78
CA LEU A 59 -10.50 -2.41 7.15
C LEU A 59 -10.43 -3.90 7.55
N LEU A 60 -9.76 -4.73 6.73
CA LEU A 60 -9.66 -6.18 6.94
C LEU A 60 -8.83 -6.56 8.17
N VAL A 61 -7.95 -5.69 8.63
CA VAL A 61 -7.14 -5.90 9.85
C VAL A 61 -7.86 -5.35 11.09
N SER A 62 -8.57 -4.23 10.97
CA SER A 62 -9.18 -3.53 12.10
C SER A 62 -10.59 -4.00 12.46
N GLU A 63 -11.34 -4.54 11.49
CA GLU A 63 -12.75 -4.88 11.66
C GLU A 63 -12.97 -6.39 11.65
N ARG A 64 -13.97 -6.85 12.41
CA ARG A 64 -14.44 -8.23 12.38
C ARG A 64 -15.93 -8.28 12.05
N GLY A 65 -16.38 -9.43 11.59
CA GLY A 65 -17.79 -9.66 11.31
C GLY A 65 -18.12 -9.47 9.83
N TYR A 66 -18.77 -10.49 9.28
CA TYR A 66 -18.98 -10.63 7.84
C TYR A 66 -19.77 -9.46 7.24
N VAL A 67 -20.91 -9.11 7.83
CA VAL A 67 -21.84 -8.10 7.29
C VAL A 67 -21.23 -6.70 7.29
N ASN A 68 -20.54 -6.32 8.37
CA ASN A 68 -19.97 -4.98 8.50
C ASN A 68 -18.79 -4.79 7.56
N VAL A 69 -17.87 -5.77 7.52
CA VAL A 69 -16.72 -5.75 6.60
C VAL A 69 -17.20 -5.69 5.15
N ARG A 70 -18.15 -6.54 4.76
CA ARG A 70 -18.67 -6.56 3.39
C ARG A 70 -19.26 -5.20 3.01
N ARG A 71 -20.13 -4.62 3.85
CA ARG A 71 -20.76 -3.32 3.58
C ARG A 71 -19.72 -2.21 3.40
N ARG A 72 -18.72 -2.13 4.29
CA ARG A 72 -17.68 -1.10 4.25
C ARG A 72 -16.72 -1.30 3.08
N ALA A 73 -16.36 -2.54 2.76
CA ALA A 73 -15.53 -2.86 1.60
C ALA A 73 -16.21 -2.44 0.30
N GLU A 74 -17.50 -2.74 0.12
CA GLU A 74 -18.27 -2.27 -1.04
C GLU A 74 -18.35 -0.74 -1.11
N ALA A 75 -18.44 -0.05 0.05
CA ALA A 75 -18.42 1.41 0.09
C ALA A 75 -17.07 1.98 -0.37
N ILE A 76 -15.95 1.38 0.06
CA ILE A 76 -14.60 1.78 -0.38
C ILE A 76 -14.45 1.57 -1.89
N LEU A 77 -14.85 0.41 -2.41
CA LEU A 77 -14.74 0.09 -3.84
C LEU A 77 -15.55 1.05 -4.74
N ARG A 78 -16.67 1.56 -4.24
CA ARG A 78 -17.54 2.51 -4.97
C ARG A 78 -17.18 3.98 -4.74
N ASN A 79 -16.34 4.30 -3.76
CA ASN A 79 -16.04 5.70 -3.42
C ASN A 79 -15.05 6.29 -4.44
N PRO A 80 -15.41 7.38 -5.15
CA PRO A 80 -14.52 8.05 -6.09
C PRO A 80 -13.24 8.61 -5.45
N ASP A 81 -13.24 8.90 -4.14
CA ASP A 81 -12.07 9.44 -3.44
C ASP A 81 -10.85 8.50 -3.45
N TYR A 82 -11.07 7.21 -3.73
CA TYR A 82 -10.01 6.21 -3.82
C TYR A 82 -9.64 5.87 -5.26
N ARG A 83 -10.13 6.59 -6.27
CA ARG A 83 -9.74 6.39 -7.69
C ARG A 83 -8.50 7.21 -8.02
N ASP A 84 -7.37 6.84 -7.43
CA ASP A 84 -6.05 7.39 -7.76
C ASP A 84 -5.52 6.89 -9.12
#